data_AF-A0A7W8KIN5-F1
#
_entry.id   AF-A0A7W8KIN5-F1
#
_cell.length_a   1.000
_cell.length_b   1.000
_cell.length_c   1.000
_cell.angle_alpha   90.00
_cell.angle_beta   90.00
_cell.angle_gamma   90.00
#
_symmetry.space_group_name_H-M   'P 1'
#
loop_
_entity.id
_entity.type
_entity.pdbx_description
1 polymer ?
#
loop_
_entity_poly.entity_id
_entity_poly.type
_entity_poly.pdbx_seq_one_letter_code
_entity_poly.pdbx_strand_id
1 'polypeptide(L)'
;MTAHSSFSPPRTFTEFELALRQRAQQQLVQQRLNAQKLSAPAFRAALRDNVLPRLLDAIPQPAIVPPTPADTIPASLDAALERIRHPKPGTPAARAVEALERMRPIVEASILRKDARHNALMVLRVLLQAAYTLIEARGQSQEHTTTYTFFTVLDLLPVVTGLSSDQCERATRKLQKLGLIHKSSGALPTRTHITTRNAEGKEVEWQVYKGGTWTTTTFLNAETGERTEARVCAGTWVAVLLRPVLGLTARVIAHELPPCPRDLTADRKRGHTAWQAQQEAKQKVRESFLLTGDKFNITLLLRWSLPEKEKKSLGTEDSRTSLFSDVTTPHELIWSLSRIVSTHPQRRREAVQEGATRLTHLLDDSGWERHYFRILWRATEAEFRGCPAYAQLAAALQRTLVSTTELHLARPGAWLMHQLRECGWLDAVYHAKATHDGQDAHRLRRRHLSPLRSSTP
;
A
#
# COMPACT_ATOMS: atom_id res chain seq x y z
N MET A 1 -47.16 -19.55 3.98
CA MET A 1 -47.43 -18.10 4.00
C MET A 1 -46.30 -17.38 3.28
N THR A 2 -46.46 -17.10 1.99
CA THR A 2 -45.44 -16.48 1.12
C THR A 2 -45.77 -14.99 0.96
N ALA A 3 -44.96 -14.12 1.57
CA ALA A 3 -45.10 -12.68 1.41
C ALA A 3 -44.48 -12.24 0.07
N HIS A 4 -45.33 -11.79 -0.85
CA HIS A 4 -44.90 -11.14 -2.09
C HIS A 4 -44.46 -9.70 -1.77
N SER A 5 -43.15 -9.42 -1.87
CA SER A 5 -42.65 -8.04 -1.85
C SER A 5 -42.85 -7.44 -3.24
N SER A 6 -43.90 -6.64 -3.40
CA SER A 6 -44.07 -5.80 -4.59
C SER A 6 -43.08 -4.64 -4.52
N PHE A 7 -42.13 -4.61 -5.46
CA PHE A 7 -41.30 -3.43 -5.69
C PHE A 7 -42.13 -2.39 -6.45
N SER A 8 -42.35 -1.23 -5.84
CA SER A 8 -42.96 -0.10 -6.52
C SER A 8 -42.09 0.32 -7.70
N PRO A 9 -42.67 0.56 -8.88
CA PRO A 9 -41.91 1.03 -10.04
C PRO A 9 -41.25 2.38 -9.72
N PRO A 10 -40.07 2.66 -10.30
CA PRO A 10 -39.37 3.92 -10.08
C PRO A 10 -40.24 5.08 -10.53
N ARG A 11 -40.38 6.08 -9.64
CA ARG A 11 -41.13 7.31 -9.91
C ARG A 11 -40.59 7.97 -11.18
N THR A 12 -41.46 8.20 -12.15
CA THR A 12 -41.16 8.98 -13.35
C THR A 12 -41.01 10.45 -12.96
N PHE A 13 -39.89 11.07 -13.37
CA PHE A 13 -39.67 12.50 -13.15
C PHE A 13 -40.65 13.31 -14.00
N THR A 14 -41.18 14.38 -13.43
CA THR A 14 -42.01 15.31 -14.20
C THR A 14 -41.14 16.09 -15.18
N GLU A 15 -41.72 16.59 -16.27
CA GLU A 15 -40.98 17.39 -17.27
C GLU A 15 -40.29 18.61 -16.66
N PHE A 16 -40.93 19.22 -15.65
CA PHE A 16 -40.36 20.31 -14.86
C PHE A 16 -39.09 19.88 -14.10
N GLU A 17 -39.10 18.72 -13.44
CA GLU A 17 -37.94 18.19 -12.73
C GLU A 17 -36.78 17.85 -13.70
N LEU A 18 -37.09 17.38 -14.90
CA LEU A 18 -36.10 17.14 -15.96
C LEU A 18 -35.48 18.45 -16.46
N ALA A 19 -36.28 19.48 -16.72
CA ALA A 19 -35.80 20.80 -17.15
C ALA A 19 -34.89 21.45 -16.09
N LEU A 20 -35.25 21.31 -14.81
CA LEU A 20 -34.47 21.86 -13.69
C LEU A 20 -33.11 21.15 -13.55
N ARG A 21 -33.08 19.83 -13.75
CA ARG A 21 -31.83 19.05 -13.81
C ARG A 21 -30.94 19.45 -14.98
N GLN A 22 -31.50 19.64 -16.17
CA GLN A 22 -30.72 20.07 -17.35
C GLN A 22 -30.10 21.45 -17.14
N ARG A 23 -30.86 22.40 -16.58
CA ARG A 23 -30.36 23.74 -16.25
C ARG A 23 -29.22 23.69 -15.23
N ALA A 24 -29.35 22.85 -14.19
CA ALA A 24 -28.28 22.66 -13.20
C ALA A 24 -27.01 22.03 -13.81
N GLN A 25 -27.15 21.08 -14.74
CA GLN A 25 -26.02 20.50 -15.47
C GLN A 25 -25.31 21.53 -16.35
N GLN A 26 -26.06 22.36 -17.09
CA GLN A 26 -25.49 23.42 -17.92
C GLN A 26 -24.72 24.45 -17.09
N GLN A 27 -25.26 24.85 -15.94
CA GLN A 27 -24.56 25.76 -15.02
C GLN A 27 -23.25 25.16 -14.49
N LEU A 28 -23.23 23.87 -14.15
CA LEU A 28 -22.02 23.17 -13.71
C LEU A 28 -20.95 23.09 -14.79
N VAL A 29 -21.35 22.82 -16.04
CA VAL A 29 -20.43 22.81 -17.19
C VAL A 29 -19.85 24.21 -17.42
N GLN A 30 -20.68 25.25 -17.34
CA GLN A 30 -20.24 26.62 -17.53
C GLN A 30 -19.30 27.10 -16.42
N GLN A 31 -19.55 26.71 -15.17
CA GLN A 31 -18.62 26.96 -14.06
C GLN A 31 -17.27 26.27 -14.26
N ARG A 32 -17.24 25.03 -14.78
CA ARG A 32 -15.98 24.32 -15.09
C ARG A 32 -15.20 24.99 -16.21
N LEU A 33 -15.87 25.45 -17.27
CA LEU A 33 -15.23 26.18 -18.36
C LEU A 33 -14.65 27.52 -17.87
N ASN A 34 -15.38 28.25 -17.01
CA ASN A 34 -14.89 29.50 -16.44
C ASN A 34 -13.70 29.27 -15.49
N ALA A 35 -13.74 28.22 -14.67
CA ALA A 35 -12.64 27.85 -13.79
C ALA A 35 -11.37 27.45 -14.58
N GLN A 36 -11.53 26.73 -15.69
CA GLN A 36 -10.40 26.37 -16.57
C GLN A 36 -9.77 27.59 -17.25
N LYS A 37 -10.58 28.56 -17.67
CA LYS A 37 -10.09 29.84 -18.24
C LYS A 37 -9.29 30.66 -17.22
N LEU A 38 -9.68 30.60 -15.95
CA LEU A 38 -8.98 31.30 -14.86
C LEU A 38 -7.70 30.58 -14.39
N SER A 39 -7.56 29.28 -14.65
CA SER A 39 -6.41 28.48 -14.21
C SER A 39 -5.24 28.40 -15.21
N ALA A 40 -5.35 29.01 -16.39
CA ALA A 40 -4.28 28.97 -17.38
C ALA A 40 -3.17 29.99 -17.01
N PRO A 41 -1.91 29.55 -16.76
CA PRO A 41 -0.79 30.45 -16.47
C PRO A 41 -0.49 31.44 -17.62
N ALA A 42 -0.94 31.13 -18.84
CA ALA A 42 -0.85 32.02 -19.99
C ALA A 42 -1.71 33.31 -19.85
N PHE A 43 -2.83 33.26 -19.13
CA PHE A 43 -3.72 34.42 -18.97
C PHE A 43 -3.13 35.46 -17.99
N ARG A 44 -2.37 35.00 -16.99
CA ARG A 44 -1.62 35.90 -16.07
C ARG A 44 -0.37 36.49 -16.71
N ALA A 45 0.20 35.83 -17.72
CA ALA A 45 1.27 36.40 -18.53
C ALA A 45 0.73 37.49 -19.48
N ALA A 46 -0.42 37.25 -20.11
CA ALA A 46 -1.06 38.20 -21.03
C ALA A 46 -1.59 39.49 -20.37
N LEU A 47 -1.78 39.52 -19.04
CA LEU A 47 -2.19 40.72 -18.29
C LEU A 47 -1.00 41.58 -17.81
N ARG A 48 0.24 41.11 -17.95
CA ARG A 48 1.45 41.88 -17.58
C ARG A 48 2.01 42.69 -18.75
N ASP A 49 1.76 42.24 -19.98
CA ASP A 49 2.13 42.98 -21.17
C ASP A 49 0.89 43.73 -21.68
N ASN A 50 0.93 45.06 -21.66
CA ASN A 50 -0.10 45.95 -22.22
C ASN A 50 -0.16 45.83 -23.75
N VAL A 51 -0.53 44.68 -24.28
CA VAL A 51 -0.73 44.45 -25.70
C VAL A 51 -2.18 44.03 -25.89
N LEU A 52 -2.98 44.96 -26.43
CA LEU A 52 -4.35 44.71 -26.87
C LEU A 52 -4.37 43.52 -27.83
N PRO A 53 -5.20 42.48 -27.60
CA PRO A 53 -5.29 41.37 -28.53
C PRO A 53 -5.97 41.83 -29.82
N ARG A 54 -5.24 41.80 -30.93
CA ARG A 54 -5.85 41.81 -32.27
C ARG A 54 -6.65 40.52 -32.42
N LEU A 55 -7.97 40.64 -32.27
CA LEU A 55 -8.92 39.63 -32.72
C LEU A 55 -8.88 39.60 -34.25
N LEU A 56 -8.71 38.39 -34.80
CA LEU A 56 -8.76 38.02 -36.23
C LEU A 56 -7.41 38.09 -36.97
N ASP A 57 -6.56 37.10 -36.74
CA ASP A 57 -5.72 36.56 -37.81
C ASP A 57 -5.88 35.03 -37.82
N ALA A 58 -6.23 34.51 -39.00
CA ALA A 58 -6.52 33.11 -39.22
C ALA A 58 -5.27 32.26 -38.94
N ILE A 59 -5.35 31.39 -37.94
CA ILE A 59 -4.34 30.39 -37.66
C ILE A 59 -4.35 29.40 -38.84
N PRO A 60 -3.26 29.24 -39.62
CA PRO A 60 -3.18 28.19 -40.62
C PRO A 60 -3.27 26.84 -39.89
N GLN A 61 -4.24 26.01 -40.28
CA GLN A 61 -4.40 24.67 -39.72
C GLN A 61 -3.11 23.87 -39.97
N PRO A 62 -2.41 23.38 -38.93
CA PRO A 62 -1.32 22.46 -39.14
C PRO A 62 -1.90 21.17 -39.73
N ALA A 63 -1.27 20.69 -40.80
CA ALA A 63 -1.62 19.43 -41.44
C ALA A 63 -1.70 18.33 -40.38
N ILE A 64 -2.80 17.58 -40.38
CA ILE A 64 -3.02 16.42 -39.52
C ILE A 64 -2.02 15.35 -39.96
N VAL A 65 -0.87 15.32 -39.30
CA VAL A 65 0.04 14.17 -39.35
C VAL A 65 -0.66 13.05 -38.57
N PRO A 66 -0.88 11.87 -39.16
CA PRO A 66 -1.47 10.76 -38.43
C PRO A 66 -0.60 10.43 -37.21
N PRO A 67 -1.20 10.16 -36.03
CA PRO A 67 -0.43 9.83 -34.85
C PRO A 67 0.37 8.55 -35.15
N THR A 68 1.71 8.68 -35.19
CA THR A 68 2.61 7.53 -35.08
C THR A 68 2.23 6.75 -33.83
N PRO A 69 2.21 5.40 -33.88
CA PRO A 69 1.78 4.59 -32.75
C PRO A 69 2.60 4.96 -31.52
N ALA A 70 1.85 5.40 -30.52
CA ALA A 70 2.18 5.78 -29.16
C ALA A 70 3.61 5.46 -28.69
N ASP A 71 4.20 6.49 -28.07
CA ASP A 71 5.00 6.40 -26.86
C ASP A 71 4.65 5.16 -26.03
N THR A 72 5.32 4.05 -26.31
CA THR A 72 5.47 2.96 -25.34
C THR A 72 6.09 3.59 -24.11
N ILE A 73 5.33 3.60 -23.01
CA ILE A 73 5.87 3.90 -21.69
C ILE A 73 7.19 3.11 -21.59
N PRO A 74 8.33 3.77 -21.35
CA PRO A 74 9.59 3.05 -21.32
C PRO A 74 9.47 1.95 -20.25
N ALA A 75 9.89 0.73 -20.57
CA ALA A 75 9.76 -0.42 -19.67
C ALA A 75 10.36 -0.15 -18.27
N SER A 76 11.27 0.82 -18.16
CA SER A 76 11.81 1.34 -16.90
C SER A 76 10.82 2.15 -16.07
N LEU A 77 9.92 2.93 -16.69
CA LEU A 77 8.83 3.62 -16.00
C LEU A 77 7.75 2.63 -15.55
N ASP A 78 7.39 1.65 -16.37
CA ASP A 78 6.46 0.59 -15.95
C ASP A 78 7.04 -0.25 -14.81
N ALA A 79 8.31 -0.64 -14.90
CA ALA A 79 8.99 -1.34 -13.80
C ALA A 79 9.11 -0.46 -12.53
N ALA A 80 9.33 0.86 -12.67
CA ALA A 80 9.34 1.78 -11.54
C ALA A 80 7.94 1.95 -10.94
N LEU A 81 6.89 2.05 -11.76
CA LEU A 81 5.50 2.13 -11.33
C LEU A 81 5.06 0.83 -10.65
N GLU A 82 5.47 -0.34 -11.13
CA GLU A 82 5.26 -1.62 -10.44
C GLU A 82 5.99 -1.69 -9.10
N ARG A 83 7.24 -1.24 -9.02
CA ARG A 83 7.98 -1.17 -7.74
C ARG A 83 7.39 -0.18 -6.75
N ILE A 84 6.77 0.89 -7.22
CA ILE A 84 6.03 1.84 -6.39
C ILE A 84 4.70 1.23 -5.91
N ARG A 85 4.09 0.33 -6.70
CA ARG A 85 2.88 -0.42 -6.31
C ARG A 85 3.19 -1.48 -5.25
N HIS A 86 4.30 -2.21 -5.39
CA HIS A 86 4.59 -3.30 -4.45
C HIS A 86 5.23 -2.80 -3.14
N PRO A 87 4.69 -3.20 -1.96
CA PRO A 87 5.30 -2.86 -0.67
C PRO A 87 6.70 -3.47 -0.52
N LYS A 88 7.53 -2.82 0.33
CA LYS A 88 8.90 -3.25 0.65
C LYS A 88 8.90 -4.73 1.11
N PRO A 89 9.70 -5.62 0.50
CA PRO A 89 9.77 -7.02 0.92
C PRO A 89 10.15 -7.13 2.41
N GLY A 90 9.67 -8.17 3.10
CA GLY A 90 9.85 -8.34 4.54
C GLY A 90 8.88 -7.55 5.43
N THR A 91 8.29 -6.46 4.94
CA THR A 91 7.33 -5.66 5.73
C THR A 91 5.98 -6.36 5.92
N PRO A 92 5.19 -5.99 6.95
CA PRO A 92 3.81 -6.45 7.12
C PRO A 92 2.94 -6.27 5.88
N ALA A 93 3.17 -5.19 5.13
CA ALA A 93 2.44 -4.90 3.91
C ALA A 93 2.77 -5.88 2.78
N ALA A 94 4.04 -6.27 2.62
CA ALA A 94 4.42 -7.30 1.64
C ALA A 94 3.84 -8.68 1.99
N ARG A 95 3.91 -9.06 3.27
CA ARG A 95 3.29 -10.29 3.76
C ARG A 95 1.77 -10.30 3.55
N ALA A 96 1.10 -9.17 3.77
CA ALA A 96 -0.32 -9.03 3.50
C ALA A 96 -0.67 -9.19 2.01
N VAL A 97 0.16 -8.66 1.11
CA VAL A 97 -0.03 -8.84 -0.34
C VAL A 97 0.18 -10.30 -0.73
N GLU A 98 1.22 -10.96 -0.23
CA GLU A 98 1.47 -12.38 -0.51
C GLU A 98 0.32 -13.27 -0.02
N ALA A 99 -0.16 -13.04 1.21
CA ALA A 99 -1.32 -13.75 1.75
C ALA A 99 -2.59 -13.48 0.92
N LEU A 100 -2.78 -12.25 0.46
CA LEU A 100 -3.89 -11.88 -0.42
C LEU A 100 -3.84 -12.61 -1.75
N GLU A 101 -2.67 -12.71 -2.39
CA GLU A 101 -2.51 -13.43 -3.67
C GLU A 101 -2.84 -14.92 -3.52
N ARG A 102 -2.49 -15.54 -2.39
CA ARG A 102 -2.89 -16.93 -2.09
C ARG A 102 -4.41 -17.08 -1.92
N MET A 103 -5.10 -16.05 -1.41
CA MET A 103 -6.55 -16.05 -1.18
C MET A 103 -7.37 -15.59 -2.38
N ARG A 104 -6.76 -14.84 -3.30
CA ARG A 104 -7.36 -14.32 -4.52
C ARG A 104 -8.18 -15.37 -5.30
N PRO A 105 -7.67 -16.59 -5.59
CA PRO A 105 -8.45 -17.57 -6.35
C PRO A 105 -9.75 -17.99 -5.63
N ILE A 106 -9.75 -18.07 -4.30
CA ILE A 106 -10.95 -18.41 -3.50
C ILE A 106 -12.00 -17.30 -3.64
N VAL A 107 -11.56 -16.04 -3.55
CA VAL A 107 -12.42 -14.86 -3.69
C VAL A 107 -12.95 -14.74 -5.12
N GLU A 108 -12.11 -14.99 -6.12
CA GLU A 108 -12.45 -14.92 -7.54
C GLU A 108 -13.44 -16.01 -7.97
N ALA A 109 -13.25 -17.24 -7.49
CA ALA A 109 -14.18 -18.34 -7.74
C ALA A 109 -15.57 -18.08 -7.14
N SER A 110 -15.63 -17.39 -6.00
CA SER A 110 -16.87 -17.23 -5.23
C SER A 110 -17.62 -15.92 -5.49
N ILE A 111 -16.93 -14.87 -5.95
CA ILE A 111 -17.51 -13.53 -6.16
C ILE A 111 -17.40 -13.13 -7.63
N LEU A 112 -18.46 -13.42 -8.38
CA LEU A 112 -18.52 -13.16 -9.83
C LEU A 112 -18.48 -11.67 -10.20
N ARG A 113 -19.11 -10.80 -9.39
CA ARG A 113 -19.18 -9.37 -9.70
C ARG A 113 -17.83 -8.68 -9.45
N LYS A 114 -17.24 -8.11 -10.52
CA LYS A 114 -15.93 -7.43 -10.51
C LYS A 114 -15.78 -6.39 -9.39
N ASP A 115 -16.76 -5.50 -9.21
CA ASP A 115 -16.70 -4.47 -8.15
C ASP A 115 -16.68 -5.08 -6.76
N ALA A 116 -17.54 -6.09 -6.53
CA ALA A 116 -17.65 -6.72 -5.24
C ALA A 116 -16.40 -7.54 -4.90
N ARG A 117 -15.78 -8.14 -5.91
CA ARG A 117 -14.48 -8.81 -5.78
C ARG A 117 -13.40 -7.81 -5.40
N HIS A 118 -13.30 -6.69 -6.12
CA HIS A 118 -12.33 -5.64 -5.82
C HIS A 118 -12.48 -5.13 -4.37
N ASN A 119 -13.72 -4.83 -3.95
CA ASN A 119 -13.99 -4.37 -2.58
C ASN A 119 -13.64 -5.42 -1.53
N ALA A 120 -13.93 -6.70 -1.79
CA ALA A 120 -13.56 -7.80 -0.89
C ALA A 120 -12.04 -7.94 -0.74
N LEU A 121 -11.30 -7.90 -1.86
CA LEU A 121 -9.84 -7.97 -1.84
C LEU A 121 -9.21 -6.75 -1.14
N MET A 122 -9.76 -5.56 -1.34
CA MET A 122 -9.31 -4.33 -0.66
C MET A 122 -9.48 -4.43 0.85
N VAL A 123 -10.67 -4.83 1.31
CA VAL A 123 -10.94 -5.02 2.75
C VAL A 123 -10.05 -6.12 3.34
N LEU A 124 -9.92 -7.25 2.65
CA LEU A 124 -9.08 -8.36 3.10
C LEU A 124 -7.61 -7.94 3.21
N ARG A 125 -7.09 -7.19 2.24
CA ARG A 125 -5.72 -6.67 2.25
C ARG A 125 -5.46 -5.78 3.46
N VAL A 126 -6.37 -4.87 3.77
CA VAL A 126 -6.27 -3.97 4.93
C VAL A 126 -6.26 -4.75 6.24
N LEU A 127 -7.14 -5.75 6.36
CA LEU A 127 -7.22 -6.59 7.55
C LEU A 127 -5.96 -7.47 7.73
N LEU A 128 -5.44 -8.05 6.65
CA LEU A 128 -4.19 -8.80 6.65
C LEU A 128 -3.01 -7.92 7.04
N GLN A 129 -2.92 -6.70 6.50
CA GLN A 129 -1.86 -5.76 6.85
C GLN A 129 -1.91 -5.38 8.32
N ALA A 130 -3.11 -5.09 8.85
CA ALA A 130 -3.29 -4.83 10.28
C ALA A 130 -2.87 -6.03 11.14
N ALA A 131 -3.24 -7.26 10.75
CA ALA A 131 -2.85 -8.47 11.44
C ALA A 131 -1.33 -8.65 11.48
N TYR A 132 -0.64 -8.59 10.34
CA TYR A 132 0.82 -8.74 10.28
C TYR A 132 1.56 -7.64 11.04
N THR A 133 1.07 -6.39 11.01
CA THR A 133 1.67 -5.30 11.80
C THR A 133 1.52 -5.56 13.29
N LEU A 134 0.40 -6.12 13.75
CA LEU A 134 0.21 -6.45 15.16
C LEU A 134 1.06 -7.63 15.62
N ILE A 135 1.23 -8.66 14.78
CA ILE A 135 2.10 -9.80 15.08
C ILE A 135 3.54 -9.32 15.28
N GLU A 136 4.00 -8.45 14.38
CA GLU A 136 5.33 -7.86 14.47
C GLU A 136 5.47 -6.95 15.70
N ALA A 137 4.51 -6.05 15.94
CA ALA A 137 4.54 -5.15 17.09
C ALA A 137 4.54 -5.89 18.44
N ARG A 138 3.96 -7.10 18.50
CA ARG A 138 3.90 -7.95 19.70
C ARG A 138 5.05 -8.96 19.78
N GLY A 139 5.97 -8.98 18.81
CA GLY A 139 7.09 -9.93 18.77
C GLY A 139 6.66 -11.41 18.65
N GLN A 140 5.48 -11.67 18.09
CA GLN A 140 4.94 -13.03 17.98
C GLN A 140 5.50 -13.76 16.76
N SER A 141 5.71 -15.08 16.90
CA SER A 141 6.22 -15.91 15.80
C SER A 141 5.17 -16.02 14.67
N GLN A 142 5.61 -15.67 13.47
CA GLN A 142 4.78 -15.63 12.27
C GLN A 142 4.70 -16.99 11.57
N GLU A 143 5.62 -17.91 11.90
CA GLU A 143 5.81 -19.15 11.15
C GLU A 143 4.70 -20.17 11.40
N HIS A 144 4.05 -20.10 12.57
CA HIS A 144 3.02 -21.06 12.99
C HIS A 144 1.62 -20.45 13.09
N THR A 145 1.49 -19.13 12.96
CA THR A 145 0.22 -18.43 13.09
C THR A 145 -0.61 -18.59 11.82
N THR A 146 -1.63 -19.45 11.87
CA THR A 146 -2.55 -19.70 10.72
C THR A 146 -3.71 -18.72 10.69
N THR A 147 -4.21 -18.32 11.86
CA THR A 147 -5.26 -17.31 12.05
C THR A 147 -4.79 -16.32 13.09
N TYR A 148 -5.13 -15.04 12.92
CA TYR A 148 -4.79 -14.01 13.89
C TYR A 148 -6.02 -13.22 14.31
N THR A 149 -6.26 -13.17 15.63
CA THR A 149 -7.38 -12.45 16.22
C THR A 149 -6.92 -11.11 16.80
N PHE A 150 -7.61 -10.04 16.44
CA PHE A 150 -7.41 -8.74 17.06
C PHE A 150 -8.70 -7.97 17.25
N PHE A 151 -8.69 -7.06 18.21
CA PHE A 151 -9.78 -6.15 18.50
C PHE A 151 -9.70 -4.91 17.61
N THR A 152 -10.79 -4.55 16.94
CA THR A 152 -10.84 -3.32 16.15
C THR A 152 -12.26 -2.74 16.07
N VAL A 153 -12.35 -1.54 15.51
CA VAL A 153 -13.61 -0.85 15.21
C VAL A 153 -13.80 -0.85 13.69
N LEU A 154 -14.71 -1.67 13.19
CA LEU A 154 -14.93 -1.84 11.75
C LEU A 154 -15.43 -0.58 11.04
N ASP A 155 -16.00 0.39 11.78
CA ASP A 155 -16.43 1.69 11.25
C ASP A 155 -15.27 2.53 10.71
N LEU A 156 -14.03 2.12 10.95
CA LEU A 156 -12.82 2.74 10.40
C LEU A 156 -12.41 2.16 9.05
N LEU A 157 -12.94 0.99 8.65
CA LEU A 157 -12.65 0.41 7.34
C LEU A 157 -12.93 1.38 6.19
N PRO A 158 -14.05 2.15 6.15
CA PRO A 158 -14.29 3.17 5.14
C PRO A 158 -13.18 4.23 5.07
N VAL A 159 -12.63 4.64 6.21
CA VAL A 159 -11.56 5.65 6.26
C VAL A 159 -10.25 5.10 5.71
N VAL A 160 -9.92 3.84 6.04
CA VAL A 160 -8.67 3.21 5.61
C VAL A 160 -8.74 2.77 4.14
N THR A 161 -9.87 2.23 3.70
CA THR A 161 -10.03 1.69 2.34
C THR A 161 -10.52 2.71 1.31
N GLY A 162 -11.11 3.82 1.74
CA GLY A 162 -11.79 4.77 0.87
C GLY A 162 -13.16 4.29 0.34
N LEU A 163 -13.63 3.12 0.78
CA LEU A 163 -14.94 2.57 0.40
C LEU A 163 -16.07 3.16 1.25
N SER A 164 -17.32 3.02 0.80
CA SER A 164 -18.48 3.36 1.63
C SER A 164 -18.68 2.35 2.77
N SER A 165 -19.39 2.76 3.84
CA SER A 165 -19.74 1.87 4.96
C SER A 165 -20.44 0.60 4.47
N ASP A 166 -21.45 0.75 3.62
CA ASP A 166 -22.20 -0.37 3.02
C ASP A 166 -21.31 -1.31 2.19
N GLN A 167 -20.34 -0.75 1.46
CA GLN A 167 -19.40 -1.55 0.68
C GLN A 167 -18.49 -2.38 1.60
N CYS A 168 -17.97 -1.78 2.65
CA CYS A 168 -17.18 -2.46 3.68
C CYS A 168 -18.00 -3.56 4.38
N GLU A 169 -19.24 -3.29 4.74
CA GLU A 169 -20.11 -4.27 5.40
C GLU A 169 -20.44 -5.45 4.46
N ARG A 170 -20.79 -5.18 3.20
CA ARG A 170 -21.03 -6.25 2.21
C ARG A 170 -19.77 -7.06 1.95
N ALA A 171 -18.61 -6.42 1.87
CA ALA A 171 -17.33 -7.08 1.68
C ALA A 171 -16.98 -7.99 2.87
N THR A 172 -17.07 -7.49 4.10
CA THR A 172 -16.82 -8.28 5.32
C THR A 172 -17.78 -9.46 5.45
N ARG A 173 -19.08 -9.29 5.18
CA ARG A 173 -20.05 -10.41 5.16
C ARG A 173 -19.68 -11.49 4.14
N LYS A 174 -19.19 -11.11 2.95
CA LYS A 174 -18.74 -12.07 1.93
C LYS A 174 -17.49 -12.81 2.38
N LEU A 175 -16.48 -12.09 2.87
CA LEU A 175 -15.26 -12.69 3.38
C LEU A 175 -15.54 -13.65 4.55
N GLN A 176 -16.52 -13.33 5.39
CA GLN A 176 -16.96 -14.20 6.49
C GLN A 176 -17.62 -15.48 5.98
N LYS A 177 -18.48 -15.40 4.95
CA LYS A 177 -19.06 -16.58 4.30
C LYS A 177 -18.01 -17.49 3.67
N LEU A 178 -16.89 -16.93 3.20
CA LEU A 178 -15.75 -17.67 2.66
C LEU A 178 -14.82 -18.23 3.74
N GLY A 179 -15.08 -17.96 5.02
CA GLY A 179 -14.21 -18.39 6.12
C GLY A 179 -12.85 -17.68 6.15
N LEU A 180 -12.66 -16.60 5.37
CA LEU A 180 -11.40 -15.85 5.33
C LEU A 180 -11.27 -14.88 6.51
N ILE A 181 -12.40 -14.43 7.04
CA ILE A 181 -12.46 -13.67 8.29
C ILE A 181 -13.56 -14.21 9.20
N HIS A 182 -13.42 -14.02 10.51
CA HIS A 182 -14.50 -14.19 11.48
C HIS A 182 -14.70 -12.89 12.24
N LYS A 183 -15.96 -12.51 12.44
CA LYS A 183 -16.36 -11.29 13.11
C LYS A 183 -17.29 -11.64 14.27
N SER A 184 -16.95 -11.23 15.49
CA SER A 184 -17.85 -11.26 16.65
C SER A 184 -18.00 -9.86 17.25
N SER A 185 -19.24 -9.40 17.45
CA SER A 185 -19.56 -8.03 17.91
C SER A 185 -20.49 -8.02 19.13
N GLY A 186 -20.23 -7.14 20.11
CA GLY A 186 -21.07 -6.87 21.29
C GLY A 186 -21.22 -5.37 21.60
N ALA A 187 -22.23 -4.97 22.41
CA ALA A 187 -22.56 -3.55 22.72
C ALA A 187 -21.99 -3.04 24.07
N LEU A 188 -21.70 -1.74 24.16
CA LEU A 188 -20.86 -1.03 25.17
C LEU A 188 -21.30 -1.20 26.63
N PRO A 189 -20.42 -1.64 27.56
CA PRO A 189 -20.69 -1.58 28.99
C PRO A 189 -20.25 -0.27 29.64
N THR A 190 -20.90 0.07 30.74
CA THR A 190 -20.53 1.17 31.64
C THR A 190 -19.68 0.64 32.80
N ARG A 191 -18.53 1.26 33.05
CA ARG A 191 -17.63 0.88 34.15
C ARG A 191 -18.21 1.36 35.48
N THR A 192 -18.37 0.45 36.44
CA THR A 192 -18.74 0.78 37.83
C THR A 192 -17.74 0.18 38.80
N HIS A 193 -17.37 0.93 39.82
CA HIS A 193 -16.54 0.44 40.91
C HIS A 193 -17.48 -0.11 41.98
N ILE A 194 -17.29 -1.36 42.36
CA ILE A 194 -18.04 -1.98 43.46
C ILE A 194 -17.03 -2.34 44.54
N THR A 195 -17.11 -1.64 45.66
CA THR A 195 -16.42 -2.02 46.89
C THR A 195 -17.23 -3.11 47.58
N THR A 196 -16.62 -4.28 47.79
CA THR A 196 -17.20 -5.33 48.66
C THR A 196 -16.23 -5.63 49.78
N ARG A 197 -16.76 -5.90 50.98
CA ARG A 197 -15.93 -6.39 52.08
C ARG A 197 -15.71 -7.89 51.91
N ASN A 198 -14.45 -8.30 51.90
CA ASN A 198 -14.10 -9.72 51.91
C ASN A 198 -14.41 -10.33 53.29
N ALA A 199 -14.27 -11.66 53.42
CA ALA A 199 -14.57 -12.39 54.66
C ALA A 199 -13.74 -11.91 55.87
N GLU A 200 -12.62 -11.22 55.63
CA GLU A 200 -11.74 -10.61 56.62
C GLU A 200 -12.13 -9.17 56.99
N GLY A 201 -13.23 -8.64 56.43
CA GLY A 201 -13.72 -7.29 56.70
C GLY A 201 -12.97 -6.16 55.99
N LYS A 202 -11.98 -6.46 55.14
CA LYS A 202 -11.28 -5.48 54.31
C LYS A 202 -12.11 -5.13 53.07
N GLU A 203 -12.20 -3.83 52.79
CA GLU A 203 -12.83 -3.35 51.57
C GLU A 203 -11.92 -3.65 50.38
N VAL A 204 -12.40 -4.53 49.52
CA VAL A 204 -11.76 -4.85 48.25
C VAL A 204 -12.57 -4.15 47.16
N GLU A 205 -11.90 -3.28 46.41
CA GLU A 205 -12.49 -2.60 45.28
C GLU A 205 -12.39 -3.50 44.05
N TRP A 206 -13.54 -3.96 43.56
CA TRP A 206 -13.63 -4.75 42.34
C TRP A 206 -14.16 -3.87 41.22
N GLN A 207 -13.49 -3.93 40.07
CA GLN A 207 -14.00 -3.29 38.87
C GLN A 207 -15.09 -4.18 38.27
N VAL A 208 -16.33 -3.70 38.28
CA VAL A 208 -17.47 -4.44 37.75
C VAL A 208 -18.08 -3.64 36.59
N TYR A 209 -18.14 -4.26 35.42
CA TYR A 209 -18.74 -3.65 34.24
C TYR A 209 -20.26 -3.89 34.24
N LYS A 210 -21.05 -2.82 34.43
CA LYS A 210 -22.53 -2.85 34.42
C LYS A 210 -23.07 -2.28 33.11
N GLY A 211 -24.08 -2.94 32.52
CA GLY A 211 -24.64 -2.56 31.21
C GLY A 211 -23.79 -3.06 30.04
N GLY A 212 -24.31 -2.98 28.82
CA GLY A 212 -23.73 -3.60 27.60
C GLY A 212 -24.25 -5.02 27.35
N THR A 213 -24.52 -5.38 26.08
CA THR A 213 -24.78 -6.79 25.76
C THR A 213 -23.47 -7.53 25.82
N TRP A 214 -23.22 -8.12 26.98
CA TRP A 214 -22.38 -9.30 27.07
C TRP A 214 -22.96 -10.34 26.12
N THR A 215 -22.41 -10.42 24.91
CA THR A 215 -22.77 -11.49 23.99
C THR A 215 -21.96 -12.70 24.39
N THR A 216 -22.65 -13.73 24.86
CA THR A 216 -22.07 -15.06 24.98
C THR A 216 -21.65 -15.48 23.58
N THR A 217 -20.36 -15.48 23.32
CA THR A 217 -19.81 -15.90 22.03
C THR A 217 -19.22 -17.28 22.24
N THR A 218 -19.54 -18.20 21.34
CA THR A 218 -18.96 -19.54 21.34
C THR A 218 -17.55 -19.45 20.77
N PHE A 219 -16.56 -19.64 21.64
CA PHE A 219 -15.19 -19.87 21.26
C PHE A 219 -14.97 -21.36 21.07
N LEU A 220 -13.99 -21.74 20.26
CA LEU A 220 -13.58 -23.13 20.14
C LEU A 220 -12.25 -23.28 20.88
N ASN A 221 -12.18 -24.23 21.81
CA ASN A 221 -10.91 -24.59 22.43
C ASN A 221 -10.02 -25.25 21.37
N ALA A 222 -8.79 -24.76 21.18
CA ALA A 222 -7.91 -25.28 20.14
C ALA A 222 -7.42 -26.71 20.43
N GLU A 223 -7.30 -27.07 21.71
CA GLU A 223 -6.82 -28.38 22.13
C GLU A 223 -7.95 -29.42 22.16
N THR A 224 -9.11 -29.04 22.68
CA THR A 224 -10.24 -29.99 22.86
C THR A 224 -11.26 -29.95 21.74
N GLY A 225 -11.27 -28.91 20.90
CA GLY A 225 -12.30 -28.68 19.88
C GLY A 225 -13.67 -28.31 20.44
N GLU A 226 -13.80 -28.22 21.76
CA GLU A 226 -15.06 -27.95 22.45
C GLU A 226 -15.45 -26.48 22.32
N ARG A 227 -16.77 -26.25 22.23
CA ARG A 227 -17.32 -24.89 22.19
C ARG A 227 -17.39 -24.36 23.61
N THR A 228 -16.53 -23.40 23.94
CA THR A 228 -16.55 -22.68 25.21
C THR A 228 -17.25 -21.34 25.03
N GLU A 229 -18.34 -21.15 25.76
CA GLU A 229 -19.08 -19.91 25.77
C GLU A 229 -18.42 -18.92 26.72
N ALA A 230 -17.86 -17.83 26.19
CA ALA A 230 -17.31 -16.76 27.02
C ALA A 230 -18.05 -15.43 26.81
N ARG A 231 -18.20 -14.71 27.91
CA ARG A 231 -18.81 -13.38 27.94
C ARG A 231 -17.78 -12.35 27.47
N VAL A 232 -18.04 -11.70 26.34
CA VAL A 232 -17.11 -10.73 25.75
C VAL A 232 -17.71 -9.32 25.76
N CYS A 233 -16.84 -8.35 26.04
CA CYS A 233 -17.15 -6.93 26.08
C CYS A 233 -17.25 -6.31 24.68
N ALA A 234 -17.78 -5.10 24.62
CA ALA A 234 -18.13 -4.42 23.38
C ALA A 234 -16.97 -4.00 22.48
N GLY A 235 -17.24 -4.03 21.18
CA GLY A 235 -16.30 -3.84 20.08
C GLY A 235 -16.38 -5.03 19.13
N THR A 236 -15.48 -5.10 18.14
CA THR A 236 -15.47 -6.22 17.19
C THR A 236 -14.13 -6.94 17.24
N TRP A 237 -14.18 -8.23 17.59
CA TRP A 237 -13.04 -9.11 17.36
C TRP A 237 -13.09 -9.57 15.92
N VAL A 238 -11.97 -9.40 15.24
CA VAL A 238 -11.77 -9.86 13.88
C VAL A 238 -10.66 -10.90 13.92
N ALA A 239 -10.99 -12.13 13.53
CA ALA A 239 -9.99 -13.13 13.20
C ALA A 239 -9.78 -13.12 11.69
N VAL A 240 -8.53 -13.09 11.25
CA VAL A 240 -8.15 -13.11 9.84
C VAL A 240 -7.34 -14.38 9.59
N LEU A 241 -7.72 -15.14 8.57
CA LEU A 241 -6.91 -16.28 8.13
C LEU A 241 -5.66 -15.72 7.44
N LEU A 242 -4.47 -16.14 7.88
CA LEU A 242 -3.20 -15.69 7.30
C LEU A 242 -2.68 -16.66 6.24
N ARG A 243 -2.97 -17.95 6.41
CA ARG A 243 -2.58 -19.02 5.49
C ARG A 243 -3.81 -19.84 5.11
N PRO A 244 -4.32 -19.72 3.87
CA PRO A 244 -5.46 -20.52 3.45
C PRO A 244 -5.02 -21.98 3.28
N VAL A 245 -5.63 -22.88 4.05
CA VAL A 245 -5.50 -24.34 3.90
C VAL A 245 -6.91 -24.90 3.74
N LEU A 246 -7.08 -25.92 2.89
CA LEU A 246 -8.38 -26.57 2.70
C LEU A 246 -8.93 -27.04 4.05
N GLY A 247 -10.17 -26.63 4.36
CA GLY A 247 -10.85 -26.94 5.62
C GLY A 247 -10.51 -26.03 6.80
N LEU A 248 -9.53 -25.11 6.67
CA LEU A 248 -9.28 -24.09 7.69
C LEU A 248 -10.12 -22.84 7.44
N THR A 249 -10.73 -22.35 8.51
CA THR A 249 -11.49 -21.09 8.52
C THR A 249 -10.94 -20.19 9.62
N ALA A 250 -10.91 -18.89 9.37
CA ALA A 250 -10.68 -17.90 10.41
C ALA A 250 -11.65 -18.14 11.57
N ARG A 251 -11.12 -18.21 12.78
CA ARG A 251 -11.88 -18.44 14.02
C ARG A 251 -11.22 -17.68 15.16
N VAL A 252 -12.02 -17.21 16.09
CA VAL A 252 -11.52 -16.61 17.33
C VAL A 252 -11.27 -17.73 18.34
N ILE A 253 -10.06 -17.77 18.88
CA ILE A 253 -9.64 -18.77 19.86
C ILE A 253 -9.66 -18.11 21.24
N ALA A 254 -10.40 -18.71 22.19
CA ALA A 254 -10.72 -18.07 23.48
C ALA A 254 -9.46 -17.70 24.29
N HIS A 255 -8.48 -18.60 24.35
CA HIS A 255 -7.25 -18.39 25.12
C HIS A 255 -6.28 -17.40 24.48
N GLU A 256 -6.48 -17.04 23.21
CA GLU A 256 -5.69 -16.01 22.52
C GLU A 256 -6.23 -14.59 22.78
N LEU A 257 -7.40 -14.48 23.42
CA LEU A 257 -8.01 -13.20 23.73
C LEU A 257 -7.38 -12.59 25.00
N PRO A 258 -6.99 -11.31 24.99
CA PRO A 258 -6.50 -10.64 26.18
C PRO A 258 -7.59 -10.55 27.27
N PRO A 259 -7.20 -10.60 28.56
CA PRO A 259 -8.10 -10.77 29.70
C PRO A 259 -9.06 -9.59 29.93
N CYS A 260 -8.75 -8.41 29.41
CA CYS A 260 -9.66 -7.27 29.47
C CYS A 260 -9.57 -6.45 28.18
N PRO A 261 -10.67 -6.33 27.41
CA PRO A 261 -10.72 -5.43 26.28
C PRO A 261 -10.69 -3.97 26.75
N ARG A 262 -10.14 -3.12 25.88
CA ARG A 262 -9.97 -1.69 26.07
C ARG A 262 -11.31 -0.98 26.36
N ASP A 263 -11.32 -0.06 27.32
CA ASP A 263 -12.52 0.71 27.71
C ASP A 263 -12.87 1.78 26.65
N LEU A 264 -13.76 1.42 25.73
CA LEU A 264 -14.27 2.31 24.67
C LEU A 264 -15.04 3.52 25.23
N THR A 265 -15.59 3.43 26.45
CA THR A 265 -16.30 4.53 27.11
C THR A 265 -15.31 5.59 27.58
N ALA A 266 -14.19 5.16 28.16
CA ALA A 266 -13.08 6.03 28.50
C ALA A 266 -12.48 6.70 27.24
N ASP A 267 -12.33 5.94 26.15
CA ASP A 267 -11.92 6.50 24.86
C ASP A 267 -12.91 7.56 24.35
N ARG A 268 -14.22 7.32 24.42
CA ARG A 268 -15.26 8.30 24.03
C ARG A 268 -15.19 9.58 24.86
N LYS A 269 -15.03 9.47 26.18
CA LYS A 269 -14.87 10.64 27.09
C LYS A 269 -13.63 11.47 26.74
N ARG A 270 -12.59 10.84 26.19
CA ARG A 270 -11.35 11.49 25.73
C ARG A 270 -11.42 12.02 24.29
N GLY A 271 -12.55 11.88 23.57
CA GLY A 271 -12.62 12.21 22.15
C GLY A 271 -11.88 11.22 21.24
N HIS A 272 -11.72 9.97 21.65
CA HIS A 272 -11.12 8.91 20.84
C HIS A 272 -12.23 8.04 20.23
N THR A 273 -12.97 8.61 19.28
CA THR A 273 -14.08 7.93 18.59
C THR A 273 -13.78 7.70 17.11
N ALA A 274 -14.39 6.65 16.53
CA ALA A 274 -14.29 6.41 15.09
C ALA A 274 -14.86 7.58 14.26
N TRP A 275 -15.93 8.21 14.76
CA TRP A 275 -16.50 9.41 14.14
C TRP A 275 -15.50 10.57 14.12
N GLN A 276 -14.79 10.83 15.22
CA GLN A 276 -13.79 11.89 15.27
C GLN A 276 -12.60 11.60 14.34
N ALA A 277 -12.12 10.35 14.31
CA ALA A 277 -11.10 9.93 13.35
C ALA A 277 -11.57 10.13 11.89
N GLN A 278 -12.85 9.88 11.60
CA GLN A 278 -13.43 10.13 10.29
C GLN A 278 -13.51 11.62 9.96
N GLN A 279 -13.83 12.50 10.92
CA GLN A 279 -13.84 13.95 10.72
C GLN A 279 -12.42 14.51 10.51
N GLU A 280 -11.45 14.08 11.31
CA GLU A 280 -10.04 14.44 11.14
C GLU A 280 -9.50 14.00 9.77
N ALA A 281 -9.85 12.78 9.35
CA ALA A 281 -9.47 12.28 8.03
C ALA A 281 -10.07 13.14 6.91
N LYS A 282 -11.34 13.57 7.02
CA LYS A 282 -12.00 14.46 6.05
C LYS A 282 -11.35 15.85 6.00
N GLN A 283 -10.88 16.38 7.14
CA GLN A 283 -10.20 17.68 7.20
C GLN A 283 -8.80 17.66 6.57
N LYS A 284 -8.06 16.54 6.70
CA LYS A 284 -6.71 16.38 6.14
C LYS A 284 -6.64 16.25 4.61
N VAL A 285 -7.76 16.19 3.89
CA VAL A 285 -7.79 15.90 2.43
C VAL A 285 -7.33 17.08 1.53
N ARG A 286 -6.91 18.23 2.06
CA ARG A 286 -6.57 19.40 1.21
C ARG A 286 -5.11 19.61 0.84
N GLU A 287 -4.16 18.90 1.44
CA GLU A 287 -2.74 19.14 1.15
C GLU A 287 -2.09 17.87 0.59
N SER A 288 -2.07 17.79 -0.74
CA SER A 288 -1.17 16.93 -1.53
C SER A 288 -0.94 15.52 -0.98
N PHE A 289 -1.94 14.64 -1.12
CA PHE A 289 -1.68 13.19 -1.22
C PHE A 289 -0.87 12.96 -2.50
N LEU A 290 0.44 13.21 -2.45
CA LEU A 290 1.35 12.59 -3.40
C LEU A 290 1.10 11.10 -3.31
N LEU A 291 0.85 10.47 -4.46
CA LEU A 291 0.67 9.05 -4.67
C LEU A 291 1.78 8.24 -3.96
N THR A 292 1.64 8.05 -2.65
CA THR A 292 2.35 7.03 -1.90
C THR A 292 1.57 5.77 -2.17
N GLY A 293 1.85 5.20 -3.35
CA GLY A 293 1.27 3.95 -3.81
C GLY A 293 1.18 2.96 -2.66
N ASP A 294 -0.03 2.45 -2.45
CA ASP A 294 -0.33 1.27 -1.65
C ASP A 294 -0.12 1.32 -0.13
N LYS A 295 0.16 2.49 0.48
CA LYS A 295 0.16 2.61 1.95
C LYS A 295 -1.24 2.90 2.47
N PHE A 296 -1.97 1.87 2.87
CA PHE A 296 -3.15 2.05 3.74
C PHE A 296 -2.71 2.68 5.06
N ASN A 297 -3.40 3.72 5.51
CA ASN A 297 -3.22 4.27 6.86
C ASN A 297 -3.91 3.35 7.89
N ILE A 298 -3.35 2.15 8.08
CA ILE A 298 -3.87 1.14 9.00
C ILE A 298 -3.73 1.54 10.47
N THR A 299 -2.95 2.58 10.79
CA THR A 299 -2.72 3.07 12.15
C THR A 299 -4.04 3.36 12.88
N LEU A 300 -5.07 3.80 12.14
CA LEU A 300 -6.42 3.94 12.67
C LEU A 300 -7.00 2.60 13.15
N LEU A 301 -6.89 1.53 12.37
CA LEU A 301 -7.37 0.20 12.79
C LEU A 301 -6.59 -0.35 13.98
N LEU A 302 -5.29 -0.02 14.07
CA LEU A 302 -4.40 -0.51 15.12
C LEU A 302 -4.56 0.18 16.48
N ARG A 303 -5.09 1.41 16.49
CA ARG A 303 -5.17 2.27 17.68
C ARG A 303 -5.95 1.63 18.83
N TRP A 304 -6.86 0.71 18.55
CA TRP A 304 -7.67 0.01 19.54
C TRP A 304 -7.12 -1.35 19.96
N SER A 305 -6.20 -1.93 19.18
CA SER A 305 -5.55 -3.22 19.45
C SER A 305 -4.25 -3.12 20.23
N LEU A 306 -3.66 -1.92 20.37
CA LEU A 306 -2.39 -1.70 21.07
C LEU A 306 -2.56 -0.75 22.28
N PRO A 307 -1.79 -0.95 23.35
CA PRO A 307 -1.77 -0.07 24.52
C PRO A 307 -1.26 1.33 24.15
N GLU A 308 -1.69 2.35 24.88
CA GLU A 308 -1.39 3.76 24.58
C GLU A 308 0.11 4.10 24.49
N LYS A 309 0.94 3.37 25.24
CA LYS A 309 2.39 3.56 25.28
C LYS A 309 3.09 3.13 23.97
N GLU A 310 2.54 2.14 23.27
CA GLU A 310 3.09 1.58 22.02
C GLU A 310 2.61 2.30 20.77
N LYS A 311 1.70 3.29 20.90
CA LYS A 311 1.14 4.02 19.75
C LYS A 311 2.13 4.97 19.08
N LYS A 312 3.15 5.43 19.82
CA LYS A 312 4.10 6.45 19.35
C LYS A 312 5.09 5.91 18.31
N SER A 313 5.36 4.60 18.29
CA SER A 313 6.31 3.96 17.37
C SER A 313 5.69 3.40 16.09
N LEU A 314 4.36 3.40 15.96
CA LEU A 314 3.66 2.88 14.77
C LEU A 314 3.47 3.93 13.68
N GLY A 315 3.75 5.19 14.00
CA GLY A 315 3.96 6.20 12.97
C GLY A 315 5.25 5.82 12.27
N THR A 316 5.16 5.49 10.99
CA THR A 316 6.21 5.87 10.05
C THR A 316 6.42 7.37 10.25
N GLU A 317 7.27 7.73 11.20
CA GLU A 317 7.95 9.01 11.13
C GLU A 317 8.56 9.02 9.73
N ASP A 318 8.09 9.96 8.92
CA ASP A 318 8.78 10.34 7.70
C ASP A 318 10.15 10.86 8.13
N SER A 319 11.06 9.94 8.43
CA SER A 319 12.49 10.19 8.63
C SER A 319 13.06 10.53 7.26
N ARG A 320 12.72 11.73 6.80
CA ARG A 320 13.42 12.46 5.74
C ARG A 320 14.92 12.61 6.04
N THR A 321 15.37 12.21 7.24
CA THR A 321 16.72 12.29 7.76
C THR A 321 17.58 11.05 7.48
N SER A 322 17.04 9.87 7.17
CA SER A 322 17.84 8.72 6.73
C SER A 322 17.01 7.73 5.94
N LEU A 323 17.25 7.67 4.63
CA LEU A 323 16.48 6.86 3.69
C LEU A 323 16.72 5.36 3.88
N PHE A 324 17.82 4.99 4.55
CA PHE A 324 18.25 3.60 4.72
C PHE A 324 18.40 3.15 6.19
N SER A 325 17.87 3.90 7.18
CA SER A 325 17.97 3.51 8.61
C SER A 325 17.40 2.12 8.89
N ASP A 326 16.26 1.81 8.26
CA ASP A 326 15.48 0.62 8.56
C ASP A 326 15.76 -0.51 7.55
N VAL A 327 16.86 -0.41 6.80
CA VAL A 327 17.21 -1.40 5.77
C VAL A 327 18.05 -2.49 6.42
N THR A 328 17.49 -3.69 6.52
CA THR A 328 18.14 -4.86 7.11
C THR A 328 18.59 -5.87 6.06
N THR A 329 18.06 -5.81 4.84
CA THR A 329 18.40 -6.74 3.76
C THR A 329 18.85 -6.02 2.49
N PRO A 330 19.66 -6.67 1.63
CA PRO A 330 20.08 -6.06 0.37
C PRO A 330 18.91 -5.81 -0.60
N HIS A 331 17.89 -6.67 -0.59
CA HIS A 331 16.67 -6.48 -1.37
C HIS A 331 15.94 -5.19 -0.98
N GLU A 332 15.82 -4.95 0.32
CA GLU A 332 15.23 -3.72 0.86
C GLU A 332 16.02 -2.47 0.45
N LEU A 333 17.35 -2.56 0.43
CA LEU A 333 18.23 -1.47 0.02
C LEU A 333 17.98 -1.08 -1.44
N ILE A 334 18.02 -2.07 -2.34
CA ILE A 334 17.80 -1.86 -3.76
C ILE A 334 16.37 -1.38 -4.03
N TRP A 335 15.37 -1.93 -3.32
CA TRP A 335 13.99 -1.47 -3.41
C TRP A 335 13.87 0.02 -3.03
N SER A 336 14.43 0.42 -1.88
CA SER A 336 14.41 1.82 -1.42
C SER A 336 15.11 2.74 -2.42
N LEU A 337 16.28 2.34 -2.90
CA LEU A 337 17.07 3.11 -3.87
C LEU A 337 16.31 3.29 -5.19
N SER A 338 15.61 2.25 -5.69
CA SER A 338 14.81 2.33 -6.91
C SER A 338 13.69 3.37 -6.84
N ARG A 339 13.07 3.54 -5.66
CA ARG A 339 12.00 4.54 -5.45
C ARG A 339 12.55 5.96 -5.44
N ILE A 340 13.60 6.22 -4.68
CA ILE A 340 14.18 7.56 -4.53
C ILE A 340 14.69 8.08 -5.88
N VAL A 341 15.31 7.18 -6.64
CA VAL A 341 15.86 7.47 -7.95
C VAL A 341 14.79 7.91 -8.95
N SER A 342 13.59 7.31 -8.86
CA SER A 342 12.42 7.68 -9.68
C SER A 342 11.77 9.01 -9.28
N THR A 343 11.84 9.42 -8.00
CA THR A 343 11.09 10.58 -7.49
C THR A 343 11.88 11.88 -7.43
N HIS A 344 13.19 11.85 -7.15
CA HIS A 344 13.99 13.07 -6.94
C HIS A 344 15.35 13.01 -7.64
N PRO A 345 15.47 13.56 -8.88
CA PRO A 345 16.72 13.56 -9.64
C PRO A 345 17.92 14.20 -8.91
N GLN A 346 17.67 15.27 -8.17
CA GLN A 346 18.70 16.05 -7.47
C GLN A 346 19.32 15.28 -6.28
N ARG A 347 18.58 14.37 -5.64
CA ARG A 347 19.01 13.62 -4.45
C ARG A 347 19.61 12.25 -4.76
N ARG A 348 19.74 11.89 -6.04
CA ARG A 348 20.22 10.55 -6.46
C ARG A 348 21.62 10.24 -5.94
N ARG A 349 22.53 11.21 -6.02
CA ARG A 349 23.92 11.02 -5.58
C ARG A 349 24.01 10.75 -4.08
N GLU A 350 23.27 11.51 -3.28
CA GLU A 350 23.21 11.37 -1.83
C GLU A 350 22.61 10.01 -1.44
N ALA A 351 21.50 9.62 -2.08
CA ALA A 351 20.86 8.34 -1.81
C ALA A 351 21.73 7.13 -2.20
N VAL A 352 22.47 7.22 -3.32
CA VAL A 352 23.42 6.18 -3.72
C VAL A 352 24.60 6.09 -2.75
N GLN A 353 25.07 7.23 -2.23
CA GLN A 353 26.13 7.28 -1.23
C GLN A 353 25.68 6.68 0.10
N GLU A 354 24.52 7.10 0.64
CA GLU A 354 23.94 6.53 1.87
C GLU A 354 23.67 5.02 1.72
N GLY A 355 23.18 4.60 0.55
CA GLY A 355 23.02 3.18 0.22
C GLY A 355 24.35 2.41 0.20
N ALA A 356 25.43 2.99 -0.34
CA ALA A 356 26.75 2.36 -0.34
C ALA A 356 27.32 2.21 1.08
N THR A 357 27.17 3.23 1.91
CA THR A 357 27.57 3.18 3.33
C THR A 357 26.75 2.09 4.06
N ARG A 358 25.43 2.03 3.84
CA ARG A 358 24.59 0.99 4.46
C ARG A 358 24.95 -0.42 4.00
N LEU A 359 25.26 -0.59 2.72
CA LEU A 359 25.66 -1.89 2.17
C LEU A 359 27.01 -2.36 2.71
N THR A 360 27.93 -1.42 2.95
CA THR A 360 29.21 -1.69 3.64
C THR A 360 28.96 -2.24 5.04
N HIS A 361 28.01 -1.67 5.79
CA HIS A 361 27.60 -2.17 7.10
C HIS A 361 26.88 -3.52 7.03
N LEU A 362 26.00 -3.74 6.05
CA LEU A 362 25.25 -5.00 5.91
C LEU A 362 26.15 -6.19 5.59
N LEU A 363 27.25 -5.97 4.87
CA LEU A 363 28.21 -7.02 4.48
C LEU A 363 29.46 -7.05 5.37
N ASP A 364 29.56 -6.16 6.36
CA ASP A 364 30.76 -5.99 7.21
C ASP A 364 32.07 -5.82 6.42
N ASP A 365 32.01 -5.11 5.28
CA ASP A 365 33.10 -5.03 4.30
C ASP A 365 33.78 -3.65 4.30
N SER A 366 34.42 -3.34 5.41
CA SER A 366 35.10 -2.04 5.60
C SER A 366 36.14 -1.79 4.50
N GLY A 367 36.07 -0.61 3.87
CA GLY A 367 36.98 -0.20 2.78
C GLY A 367 36.45 -0.42 1.35
N TRP A 368 35.32 -1.11 1.18
CA TRP A 368 34.69 -1.29 -0.15
C TRP A 368 33.61 -0.26 -0.51
N GLU A 369 33.36 0.73 0.37
CA GLU A 369 32.32 1.75 0.18
C GLU A 369 32.38 2.43 -1.19
N ARG A 370 33.57 2.82 -1.67
CA ARG A 370 33.76 3.46 -2.99
C ARG A 370 33.35 2.53 -4.15
N HIS A 371 33.57 1.24 -4.02
CA HIS A 371 33.18 0.25 -5.02
C HIS A 371 31.68 0.02 -5.00
N TYR A 372 31.06 -0.09 -3.83
CA TYR A 372 29.61 -0.17 -3.70
C TYR A 372 28.91 1.07 -4.26
N PHE A 373 29.44 2.27 -4.00
CA PHE A 373 28.96 3.50 -4.61
C PHE A 373 29.00 3.42 -6.15
N ARG A 374 30.12 2.97 -6.72
CA ARG A 374 30.26 2.83 -8.18
C ARG A 374 29.28 1.80 -8.75
N ILE A 375 29.10 0.65 -8.09
CA ILE A 375 28.16 -0.40 -8.51
C ILE A 375 26.73 0.12 -8.49
N LEU A 376 26.29 0.72 -7.36
CA LEU A 376 24.94 1.27 -7.22
C LEU A 376 24.68 2.42 -8.19
N TRP A 377 25.66 3.29 -8.42
CA TRP A 377 25.56 4.38 -9.41
C TRP A 377 25.40 3.83 -10.83
N ARG A 378 26.17 2.81 -11.19
CA ARG A 378 26.10 2.19 -12.52
C ARG A 378 24.81 1.40 -12.72
N ALA A 379 24.35 0.70 -11.69
CA ALA A 379 23.02 0.08 -11.67
C ALA A 379 21.92 1.12 -11.92
N THR A 380 22.04 2.27 -11.25
CA THR A 380 21.11 3.39 -11.42
C THR A 380 21.08 3.92 -12.85
N GLU A 381 22.25 4.17 -13.45
CA GLU A 381 22.35 4.63 -14.84
C GLU A 381 21.78 3.60 -15.83
N ALA A 382 22.06 2.32 -15.62
CA ALA A 382 21.58 1.25 -16.50
C ALA A 382 20.06 1.07 -16.40
N GLU A 383 19.48 1.22 -15.21
CA GLU A 383 18.04 1.15 -15.01
C GLU A 383 17.30 2.23 -15.80
N PHE A 384 17.84 3.46 -15.86
CA PHE A 384 17.29 4.53 -16.69
C PHE A 384 17.40 4.26 -18.19
N ARG A 385 18.38 3.46 -18.61
CA ARG A 385 18.54 3.02 -20.00
C ARG A 385 17.64 1.83 -20.35
N GLY A 386 16.79 1.37 -19.42
CA GLY A 386 15.89 0.25 -19.63
C GLY A 386 16.52 -1.13 -19.39
N CYS A 387 17.76 -1.19 -18.90
CA CYS A 387 18.37 -2.44 -18.47
C CYS A 387 17.90 -2.77 -17.04
N PRO A 388 17.37 -3.98 -16.75
CA PRO A 388 16.87 -4.35 -15.42
C PRO A 388 18.01 -4.65 -14.42
N ALA A 389 18.91 -3.69 -14.24
CA ALA A 389 20.14 -3.81 -13.47
C ALA A 389 19.88 -4.00 -11.96
N TYR A 390 18.82 -3.40 -11.41
CA TYR A 390 18.49 -3.54 -9.99
C TYR A 390 18.04 -4.95 -9.60
N ALA A 391 17.25 -5.62 -10.44
CA ALA A 391 16.79 -6.97 -10.14
C ALA A 391 17.96 -7.95 -10.07
N GLN A 392 18.88 -7.86 -11.03
CA GLN A 392 20.09 -8.67 -11.08
C GLN A 392 21.04 -8.35 -9.92
N LEU A 393 21.20 -7.06 -9.59
CA LEU A 393 22.03 -6.64 -8.45
C LEU A 393 21.46 -7.11 -7.11
N ALA A 394 20.14 -7.03 -6.91
CA ALA A 394 19.49 -7.52 -5.69
C ALA A 394 19.68 -9.03 -5.50
N ALA A 395 19.54 -9.81 -6.58
CA ALA A 395 19.78 -11.25 -6.56
C ALA A 395 21.25 -11.58 -6.24
N ALA A 396 22.20 -10.89 -6.87
CA ALA A 396 23.63 -11.07 -6.62
C ALA A 396 24.01 -10.72 -5.17
N LEU A 397 23.50 -9.60 -4.65
CA LEU A 397 23.72 -9.18 -3.27
C LEU A 397 23.15 -10.17 -2.25
N GLN A 398 21.98 -10.74 -2.53
CA GLN A 398 21.39 -11.75 -1.66
C GLN A 398 22.26 -13.01 -1.61
N ARG A 399 22.75 -13.48 -2.76
CA ARG A 399 23.68 -14.61 -2.83
C ARG A 399 24.97 -14.30 -2.08
N THR A 400 25.52 -13.10 -2.24
CA THR A 400 26.70 -12.67 -1.50
C THR A 400 26.45 -12.70 0.01
N LEU A 401 25.31 -12.20 0.48
CA LEU A 401 24.97 -12.23 1.90
C LEU A 401 24.91 -13.67 2.43
N VAL A 402 24.24 -14.57 1.71
CA VAL A 402 24.20 -16.01 2.06
C VAL A 402 25.60 -16.61 2.09
N SER A 403 26.43 -16.36 1.07
CA SER A 403 27.81 -16.85 1.03
C SER A 403 28.68 -16.26 2.14
N THR A 404 28.49 -15.00 2.52
CA THR A 404 29.21 -14.40 3.66
C THR A 404 28.84 -15.10 4.97
N THR A 405 27.56 -15.42 5.18
CA THR A 405 27.11 -16.13 6.38
C THR A 405 27.56 -17.59 6.43
N GLU A 406 27.61 -18.28 5.29
CA GLU A 406 27.97 -19.71 5.23
C GLU A 406 29.49 -19.92 5.19
N LEU A 407 30.20 -19.12 4.40
CA LEU A 407 31.62 -19.33 4.08
C LEU A 407 32.56 -18.35 4.79
N HIS A 408 32.03 -17.40 5.56
CA HIS A 408 32.81 -16.38 6.28
C HIS A 408 33.79 -15.63 5.34
N LEU A 409 33.26 -15.12 4.23
CA LEU A 409 34.05 -14.46 3.20
C LEU A 409 34.81 -13.25 3.78
N ALA A 410 36.14 -13.25 3.66
CA ALA A 410 36.97 -12.12 4.09
C ALA A 410 36.78 -10.85 3.26
N ARG A 411 36.26 -10.96 2.03
CA ARG A 411 36.02 -9.83 1.09
C ARG A 411 34.71 -10.01 0.32
N PRO A 412 33.55 -9.75 0.95
CA PRO A 412 32.24 -9.89 0.31
C PRO A 412 32.08 -9.08 -0.98
N GLY A 413 32.67 -7.89 -1.06
CA GLY A 413 32.61 -7.03 -2.25
C GLY A 413 33.33 -7.61 -3.47
N ALA A 414 34.44 -8.33 -3.25
CA ALA A 414 35.14 -9.04 -4.32
C ALA A 414 34.29 -10.20 -4.86
N TRP A 415 33.63 -10.93 -3.96
CA TRP A 415 32.71 -12.01 -4.34
C TRP A 415 31.49 -11.48 -5.10
N LEU A 416 30.90 -10.37 -4.66
CA LEU A 416 29.83 -9.70 -5.40
C LEU A 416 30.27 -9.33 -6.82
N MET A 417 31.47 -8.77 -6.99
CA MET A 417 32.00 -8.43 -8.32
C MET A 417 32.21 -9.66 -9.19
N HIS A 418 32.62 -10.80 -8.62
CA HIS A 418 32.69 -12.07 -9.33
C HIS A 418 31.31 -12.52 -9.82
N GLN A 419 30.30 -12.54 -8.93
CA GLN A 419 28.92 -12.89 -9.27
C GLN A 419 28.34 -11.99 -10.37
N LEU A 420 28.60 -10.68 -10.29
CA LEU A 420 28.16 -9.71 -11.31
C LEU A 420 28.89 -9.90 -12.66
N ARG A 421 30.11 -10.43 -12.65
CA ARG A 421 30.82 -10.79 -13.89
C ARG A 421 30.24 -12.04 -14.52
N GLU A 422 30.03 -13.09 -13.72
CA GLU A 422 29.51 -14.37 -14.21
C GLU A 422 28.11 -14.26 -14.81
N CYS A 423 27.25 -13.40 -14.25
CA CYS A 423 25.91 -13.18 -14.79
C CYS A 423 25.87 -12.19 -15.98
N GLY A 424 27.03 -11.74 -16.49
CA GLY A 424 27.12 -10.79 -17.60
C GLY A 424 26.62 -9.38 -17.25
N TRP A 425 26.35 -9.09 -15.97
CA TRP A 425 25.83 -7.79 -15.53
C TRP A 425 26.85 -6.68 -15.81
N LEU A 426 28.15 -6.94 -15.61
CA LEU A 426 29.18 -5.95 -15.92
C LEU A 426 29.16 -5.56 -17.41
N ASP A 427 28.97 -6.51 -18.31
CA ASP A 427 28.91 -6.22 -19.75
C ASP A 427 27.65 -5.44 -20.12
N ALA A 428 26.50 -5.87 -19.57
CA ALA A 428 25.23 -5.18 -19.77
C ALA A 428 25.23 -3.74 -19.23
N VAL A 429 25.90 -3.48 -18.10
CA VAL A 429 25.86 -2.17 -17.43
C VAL A 429 26.99 -1.24 -17.86
N TYR A 430 28.21 -1.75 -18.06
CA TYR A 430 29.36 -0.93 -18.43
C TYR A 430 29.54 -0.80 -19.95
N HIS A 431 29.20 -1.84 -20.73
CA HIS A 431 29.49 -1.87 -22.18
C HIS A 431 28.28 -1.57 -23.07
N ALA A 432 27.05 -1.48 -22.53
CA ALA A 432 25.86 -1.10 -23.32
C ALA A 432 25.94 0.30 -23.96
N LYS A 433 26.84 1.18 -23.50
CA LYS A 433 27.07 2.49 -24.14
C LYS A 433 27.68 2.38 -25.54
N ALA A 434 28.41 1.30 -25.84
CA ALA A 434 29.15 1.16 -27.09
C ALA A 434 28.29 0.64 -28.26
N THR A 435 27.23 -0.13 -27.98
CA THR A 435 26.43 -0.79 -29.01
C THR A 435 25.36 0.10 -29.63
N HIS A 436 24.80 1.05 -28.86
CA HIS A 436 23.77 1.96 -29.37
C HIS A 436 24.37 3.07 -30.26
N ASP A 437 25.52 3.64 -29.88
CA ASP A 437 26.20 4.66 -30.68
C ASP A 437 26.76 4.09 -32.01
N GLY A 438 27.11 2.80 -32.04
CA GLY A 438 27.58 2.13 -33.25
C GLY A 438 26.49 1.83 -34.30
N GLN A 439 25.24 1.62 -33.87
CA GLN A 439 24.13 1.34 -34.79
C GLN A 439 23.61 2.61 -35.48
N ASP A 440 23.62 3.76 -34.80
CA ASP A 440 23.25 5.04 -35.43
C ASP A 440 24.33 5.54 -36.40
N ALA A 441 25.61 5.29 -36.10
CA ALA A 441 26.71 5.56 -37.03
C ALA A 441 26.63 4.71 -38.32
N HIS A 442 26.20 3.45 -38.21
CA HIS A 442 25.98 2.59 -39.37
C HIS A 442 24.72 2.95 -40.18
N ARG A 443 23.66 3.47 -39.55
CA ARG A 443 22.48 4.00 -40.25
C ARG A 443 22.78 5.30 -40.99
N LEU A 444 23.61 6.17 -40.44
CA LEU A 444 24.03 7.41 -41.12
C LEU A 444 24.98 7.13 -42.31
N ARG A 445 25.85 6.12 -42.23
CA ARG A 445 26.71 5.72 -43.38
C ARG A 445 25.94 5.06 -44.53
N ARG A 446 24.81 4.40 -44.28
CA ARG A 446 23.98 3.80 -45.35
C ARG A 446 23.09 4.80 -46.10
N ARG A 447 22.94 6.05 -45.64
CA ARG A 447 22.17 7.08 -46.36
C ARG A 447 22.97 7.84 -47.43
N HIS A 448 24.29 7.66 -47.52
CA HIS A 448 25.13 8.38 -48.49
C HIS A 448 25.61 7.54 -49.69
N LEU A 449 25.11 6.32 -49.87
CA LEU A 449 25.46 5.47 -51.02
C LEU A 449 24.20 5.04 -51.76
N SER A 450 23.59 6.00 -52.48
CA SER A 450 22.70 5.69 -53.61
C SER A 450 23.53 5.71 -54.89
N PRO A 451 23.45 4.68 -55.75
CA PRO A 451 24.23 4.62 -56.98
C PRO A 451 23.65 5.58 -58.02
N LEU A 452 24.49 6.45 -58.57
CA LEU A 452 24.23 7.23 -59.78
C LEU A 452 23.90 6.26 -60.92
N ARG A 453 22.62 6.19 -61.31
CA ARG A 453 22.20 5.53 -62.56
C ARG A 453 22.53 6.44 -63.74
N SER A 454 23.34 5.92 -64.63
CA SER A 454 23.64 6.42 -65.96
C SER A 454 22.38 6.52 -66.80
N SER A 455 22.06 7.71 -67.30
CA SER A 455 21.26 7.90 -68.50
C SER A 455 22.12 8.59 -69.55
N THR A 456 22.39 7.89 -70.65
CA THR A 456 22.70 8.51 -71.94
C THR A 456 21.84 7.83 -73.00
N PRO A 457 21.33 8.61 -73.98
CA PRO A 457 20.32 8.18 -74.94
C PRO A 457 20.84 7.21 -76.01
#